data_AF-A0A2S6NGA5-F1
#
_entry.id   AF-A0A2S6NGA5-F1
#
_cell.length_a   1.000
_cell.length_b   1.000
_cell.length_c   1.000
_cell.angle_alpha   90.00
_cell.angle_beta   90.00
_cell.angle_gamma   90.00
#
_symmetry.space_group_name_H-M   'P 1'
#
loop_
_entity.id
_entity.type
_entity.pdbx_description
1 polymer ?
#
loop_
_entity_poly.entity_id
_entity_poly.type
_entity_poly.pdbx_seq_one_letter_code
_entity_poly.pdbx_strand_id
1 'polypeptide(L)'
;MTDLIIQRIERFAFPQGAVCVERRNRGYTLTHAASGAPVARLRPDTDGDHVEVLYWSLPTDRWSPTGPFGRTILPLDQALRFIAAEAIFWTLI
;
A
#
# COMPACT_ATOMS: atom_id res chain seq x y z
N MET A 1 -8.01 -6.85 -19.43
CA MET A 1 -8.41 -5.51 -18.94
C MET A 1 -7.42 -5.13 -17.84
N THR A 2 -6.51 -4.20 -18.13
CA THR A 2 -5.46 -3.80 -17.19
C THR A 2 -6.08 -2.95 -16.09
N ASP A 3 -5.77 -3.27 -14.84
CA ASP A 3 -6.32 -2.55 -13.69
C ASP A 3 -5.67 -1.17 -13.60
N LEU A 4 -6.46 -0.09 -13.76
CA LEU A 4 -5.93 1.29 -13.77
C LEU A 4 -5.23 1.64 -12.46
N ILE A 5 -5.64 1.03 -11.35
CA ILE A 5 -5.01 1.23 -10.03
C ILE A 5 -3.60 0.63 -10.04
N ILE A 6 -3.43 -0.59 -10.56
CA ILE A 6 -2.12 -1.23 -10.71
C ILE A 6 -1.18 -0.34 -11.52
N GLN A 7 -1.62 0.14 -12.68
CA GLN A 7 -0.79 1.00 -13.53
C GLN A 7 -0.40 2.32 -12.84
N ARG A 8 -1.29 2.89 -12.02
CA ARG A 8 -1.01 4.11 -11.26
C ARG A 8 0.04 3.87 -10.17
N ILE A 9 -0.06 2.75 -9.47
CA ILE A 9 0.89 2.36 -8.43
C ILE A 9 2.26 2.07 -9.04
N GLU A 10 2.32 1.32 -10.14
CA GLU A 10 3.57 0.98 -10.83
C GLU A 10 4.28 2.21 -11.43
N ARG A 11 3.51 3.23 -11.85
CA ARG A 11 4.06 4.50 -12.34
C ARG A 11 4.57 5.41 -11.21
N PHE A 12 4.19 5.15 -9.97
CA PHE A 12 4.63 5.96 -8.85
C PHE A 12 6.05 5.56 -8.45
N ALA A 13 6.98 6.52 -8.56
CA ALA A 13 8.36 6.30 -8.16
C ALA A 13 8.51 6.50 -6.65
N PHE A 14 8.59 5.40 -5.90
CA PHE A 14 8.91 5.46 -4.49
C PHE A 14 10.40 5.74 -4.29
N PRO A 15 10.78 6.66 -3.39
CA PRO A 15 12.18 6.98 -3.13
C PRO A 15 12.97 5.80 -2.56
N GLN A 16 12.30 4.85 -1.91
CA GLN A 16 12.91 3.65 -1.32
C GLN A 16 13.18 2.53 -2.33
N GLY A 17 12.62 2.60 -3.54
CA GLY A 17 12.84 1.59 -4.59
C GLY A 17 11.59 1.23 -5.38
N ALA A 18 11.74 0.31 -6.33
CA ALA A 18 10.61 -0.19 -7.12
C ALA A 18 9.67 -1.05 -6.26
N VAL A 19 8.37 -0.90 -6.48
CA VAL A 19 7.32 -1.66 -5.79
C VAL A 19 6.52 -2.46 -6.81
N CYS A 20 6.37 -3.75 -6.54
CA CYS A 20 5.46 -4.62 -7.25
C CYS A 20 4.07 -4.57 -6.61
N VAL A 21 3.03 -4.63 -7.43
CA VAL A 21 1.65 -4.64 -6.94
C VAL A 21 0.92 -5.90 -7.39
N GLU A 22 0.26 -6.55 -6.43
CA GLU A 22 -0.56 -7.73 -6.69
C GLU A 22 -1.99 -7.50 -6.21
N ARG A 23 -2.97 -7.72 -7.08
CA ARG A 23 -4.40 -7.68 -6.69
C ARG A 23 -4.80 -8.99 -6.01
N ARG A 24 -5.13 -8.94 -4.71
CA ARG A 24 -5.53 -10.09 -3.91
C ARG A 24 -6.72 -9.79 -3.00
N ASN A 25 -7.77 -10.61 -3.05
CA ASN A 25 -8.99 -10.52 -2.22
C ASN A 25 -9.59 -9.10 -2.17
N ARG A 26 -9.83 -8.51 -3.35
CA ARG A 26 -10.34 -7.13 -3.52
C ARG A 26 -9.46 -6.02 -2.94
N GLY A 27 -8.19 -6.28 -2.64
CA GLY A 27 -7.19 -5.26 -2.32
C GLY A 27 -5.96 -5.38 -3.20
N TYR A 28 -5.07 -4.41 -3.09
CA TYR A 28 -3.77 -4.36 -3.77
C TYR A 28 -2.69 -4.48 -2.71
N THR A 29 -1.86 -5.51 -2.81
CA THR A 29 -0.70 -5.71 -1.95
C THR A 29 0.51 -5.15 -2.65
N LEU A 30 1.24 -4.26 -1.97
CA LEU A 30 2.48 -3.67 -2.43
C LEU A 30 3.64 -4.42 -1.77
N THR A 31 4.55 -4.94 -2.59
CA THR A 31 5.78 -5.60 -2.14
C THR A 31 6.98 -4.92 -2.76
N HIS A 32 8.07 -4.81 -2.00
CA HIS A 32 9.30 -4.26 -2.52
C HIS A 32 9.89 -5.20 -3.57
N ALA A 33 10.22 -4.66 -4.75
CA ALA A 33 10.60 -5.48 -5.89
C ALA A 33 11.94 -6.22 -5.67
N ALA A 34 12.88 -5.63 -4.94
CA ALA A 34 14.20 -6.23 -4.73
C ALA A 34 14.23 -7.24 -3.58
N SER A 35 13.55 -6.96 -2.46
CA SER A 35 13.58 -7.82 -1.26
C SER A 35 12.37 -8.75 -1.14
N GLY A 36 11.28 -8.50 -1.88
CA GLY A 36 10.01 -9.18 -1.71
C GLY A 36 9.26 -8.82 -0.41
N ALA A 37 9.79 -7.88 0.37
CA ALA A 37 9.21 -7.49 1.65
C ALA A 37 7.82 -6.84 1.46
N PRO A 38 6.84 -7.12 2.34
CA PRO A 38 5.55 -6.43 2.31
C PRO A 38 5.75 -4.96 2.70
N VAL A 39 5.32 -4.05 1.82
CA VAL A 39 5.39 -2.59 2.05
C VAL A 39 4.07 -2.12 2.66
N ALA A 40 2.98 -2.30 1.91
CA ALA A 40 1.66 -1.80 2.28
C ALA A 40 0.57 -2.64 1.60
N ARG A 41 -0.65 -2.54 2.10
CA ARG A 41 -1.82 -3.08 1.43
C ARG A 41 -2.89 -2.00 1.32
N LEU A 42 -3.39 -1.82 0.11
CA LEU A 42 -4.45 -0.88 -0.22
C LEU A 42 -5.76 -1.66 -0.39
N ARG A 43 -6.82 -1.24 0.27
CA ARG A 43 -8.16 -1.79 0.03
C ARG A 43 -9.05 -0.68 -0.52
N PRO A 44 -9.47 -0.74 -1.79
CA PRO A 44 -10.43 0.21 -2.35
C PRO A 44 -11.75 0.13 -1.59
N ASP A 45 -12.34 1.30 -1.34
CA ASP A 45 -13.70 1.43 -0.84
C ASP A 45 -14.72 1.21 -1.97
N THR A 46 -16.00 1.14 -1.61
CA THR A 46 -17.15 0.86 -2.48
C THR A 46 -17.27 1.86 -3.64
N ASP A 47 -16.80 3.10 -3.44
CA ASP A 47 -16.79 4.17 -4.44
C ASP A 47 -15.57 4.10 -5.40
N GLY A 48 -14.53 3.32 -5.05
CA GLY A 48 -13.35 3.11 -5.89
C GLY A 48 -12.35 4.25 -5.95
N ASP A 49 -12.70 5.45 -5.47
CA ASP A 49 -11.81 6.63 -5.47
C ASP A 49 -10.87 6.68 -4.25
N HIS A 50 -11.31 6.09 -3.14
CA HIS A 50 -10.58 6.06 -1.89
C HIS A 50 -10.07 4.66 -1.57
N VAL A 51 -8.89 4.60 -0.95
CA VAL A 51 -8.26 3.37 -0.49
C VAL A 51 -7.95 3.44 0.99
N GLU A 52 -8.32 2.38 1.71
CA GLU A 52 -7.82 2.13 3.05
C GLU A 52 -6.37 1.65 2.97
N VAL A 53 -5.49 2.29 3.74
CA VAL A 53 -4.07 1.96 3.82
C VAL A 53 -3.81 1.09 5.03
N LEU A 54 -3.27 -0.11 4.79
CA LEU A 54 -2.83 -1.05 5.82
C LEU A 54 -1.32 -1.24 5.76
N TYR A 55 -0.71 -1.45 6.92
CA TYR A 55 0.70 -1.78 7.07
C TYR A 55 0.88 -3.23 7.54
N TRP A 56 2.06 -3.79 7.30
CA TRP A 56 2.42 -5.09 7.86
C TRP A 56 2.86 -4.93 9.31
N SER A 57 2.07 -5.48 10.24
CA SER A 57 2.40 -5.45 11.66
C SER A 57 3.28 -6.65 12.01
N LEU A 58 4.58 -6.41 12.27
CA LEU A 58 5.53 -7.44 12.70
C LEU A 58 5.11 -8.20 13.97
N PRO A 59 4.55 -7.55 15.01
CA PRO A 59 4.14 -8.27 16.22
C PRO A 59 3.00 -9.27 15.99
N THR A 60 2.13 -9.03 15.01
CA THR A 60 0.93 -9.85 14.78
C THR A 60 0.97 -10.64 13.49
N ASP A 61 2.01 -10.41 12.67
CA ASP A 61 2.23 -10.98 11.33
C ASP A 61 0.99 -10.87 10.43
N ARG A 62 0.32 -9.70 10.52
CA ARG A 62 -0.96 -9.43 9.86
C ARG A 62 -1.02 -8.00 9.32
N TRP A 63 -1.88 -7.80 8.33
CA TRP A 63 -2.26 -6.48 7.84
C TRP A 63 -3.09 -5.75 8.90
N SER A 64 -2.61 -4.59 9.33
CA SER A 64 -3.26 -3.76 10.33
C SER A 64 -3.55 -2.36 9.77
N PRO A 65 -4.65 -1.70 10.20
CA PRO A 65 -4.98 -0.35 9.76
C PRO A 65 -3.92 0.64 10.24
N THR A 66 -3.58 1.60 9.39
CA THR A 66 -2.59 2.63 9.71
C THR A 66 -3.26 3.79 10.44
N GLY A 67 -2.75 4.18 11.61
CA GLY A 67 -3.15 5.41 12.32
C GLY A 67 -3.57 5.21 13.78
N PRO A 68 -3.32 6.20 14.67
CA PRO A 68 -3.72 6.15 16.08
C PRO A 68 -5.24 6.17 16.29
N PHE A 69 -6.01 6.53 15.26
CA PHE A 69 -7.48 6.63 15.30
C PHE A 69 -8.19 5.58 14.43
N GLY A 70 -7.50 4.53 13.96
CA GLY A 70 -8.09 3.49 13.13
C GLY A 70 -7.79 3.64 11.63
N ARG A 71 -8.72 3.25 10.76
CA ARG A 71 -8.54 3.13 9.31
C ARG A 71 -8.12 4.45 8.66
N THR A 72 -6.93 4.53 8.07
CA THR A 72 -6.56 5.64 7.18
C THR A 72 -7.13 5.38 5.79
N ILE A 73 -8.13 6.17 5.40
CA ILE A 73 -8.76 6.13 4.09
C ILE A 73 -8.38 7.40 3.34
N LEU A 74 -7.69 7.25 2.22
CA LEU A 74 -7.14 8.36 1.43
C LEU A 74 -7.40 8.12 -0.06
N PRO A 75 -7.48 9.17 -0.89
CA PRO A 75 -7.39 9.02 -2.34
C PRO A 75 -6.10 8.30 -2.74
N LEU A 76 -6.12 7.51 -3.81
CA LEU A 76 -5.00 6.65 -4.20
C LEU A 76 -3.65 7.41 -4.27
N ASP A 77 -3.60 8.56 -4.93
CA ASP A 77 -2.35 9.33 -5.05
C ASP A 77 -1.84 9.84 -3.70
N GLN A 78 -2.75 10.20 -2.79
CA GLN A 78 -2.40 10.63 -1.44
C GLN A 78 -1.94 9.45 -0.59
N ALA A 79 -2.56 8.28 -0.74
CA ALA A 79 -2.12 7.05 -0.10
C ALA A 79 -0.69 6.66 -0.52
N LEU A 80 -0.35 6.78 -1.81
CA LEU A 80 1.00 6.49 -2.31
C LEU A 80 2.04 7.45 -1.73
N ARG A 81 1.72 8.75 -1.65
CA ARG A 81 2.58 9.75 -1.00
C ARG A 81 2.74 9.48 0.50
N PHE A 82 1.66 9.10 1.17
CA PHE A 82 1.68 8.75 2.59
C PHE A 82 2.58 7.53 2.84
N ILE A 83 2.42 6.48 2.04
CA ILE A 83 3.29 5.29 2.10
C ILE A 83 4.75 5.68 1.86
N ALA A 84 5.04 6.51 0.86
CA ALA A 84 6.39 6.95 0.55
C ALA A 84 7.03 7.80 1.68
N ALA A 85 6.23 8.57 2.41
CA ALA A 85 6.70 9.47 3.46
C ALA A 85 6.95 8.77 4.80
N GLU A 86 6.14 7.76 5.13
CA GLU A 86 6.15 7.13 6.45
C GLU A 86 7.08 5.91 6.51
N ALA A 87 8.06 5.93 7.40
CA ALA A 87 9.05 4.85 7.55
C ALA A 87 8.45 3.51 8.00
N ILE A 88 7.27 3.51 8.62
CA ILE A 88 6.60 2.29 9.12
C ILE A 88 6.34 1.26 8.01
N PHE A 89 6.13 1.70 6.76
CA PHE A 89 5.90 0.82 5.61
C PHE A 89 7.18 0.22 5.04
N TRP A 90 8.35 0.77 5.39
CA TRP A 90 9.63 0.40 4.82
C TRP A 90 10.55 -0.28 5.83
N THR A 91 10.05 -0.59 7.03
CA THR A 91 10.86 -1.16 8.13
C THR A 91 11.47 -2.55 7.85
N LEU A 92 11.07 -3.20 6.75
CA LEU A 92 11.51 -4.54 6.35
C LEU A 92 12.49 -4.55 5.17
N ILE A 93 12.94 -3.37 4.73
CA ILE A 93 13.72 -3.18 3.49
C ILE A 93 15.11 -2.66 3.83
#